data_AF-A0A8X6KLX2-F1
#
_entry.id   AF-A0A8X6KLX2-F1
#
_cell.length_a   1.000
_cell.length_b   1.000
_cell.length_c   1.000
_cell.angle_alpha   90.00
_cell.angle_beta   90.00
_cell.angle_gamma   90.00
#
_symmetry.space_group_name_H-M   'P 1'
#
loop_
_entity.id
_entity.type
_entity.pdbx_description
1 polymer ?
#
loop_
_entity_poly.entity_id
_entity_poly.type
_entity_poly.pdbx_seq_one_letter_code
_entity_poly.pdbx_strand_id
1 'polypeptide(L)'
;MLNSCPLTYIFVDLTEPEPLTPSHMILGRRVNSLSPTRLNFDSSLSSRKILIKKVYPFVWLGTLQLKNCRANVQLHYVSGNPRIARESLPFFPTVGPNIQKPIVPYIMRIVQRMRLEPEKLKSVEEKMQISDEHCVLLALPFGRNLTDFLLQLRKFKSGIINYFERKNGAGIVNAALPGSEKPFYLISMFPSCEFSDSLLTKFPENIQEIIRKLPYLMVVIQTV
;
A
#
# COMPACT_ATOMS: atom_id res chain seq x y z
N MET A 1 -0.51 44.34 8.42
CA MET A 1 -0.59 44.05 6.98
C MET A 1 -0.62 42.54 6.82
N LEU A 2 -1.78 41.98 6.49
CA LEU A 2 -2.01 40.53 6.40
C LEU A 2 -1.63 40.02 5.00
N ASN A 3 -0.91 38.90 5.00
CA ASN A 3 -0.37 38.20 3.84
C ASN A 3 -1.44 37.74 2.84
N SER A 4 -1.15 37.86 1.55
CA SER A 4 -1.91 37.22 0.47
C SER A 4 -0.99 36.42 -0.45
N CYS A 5 -0.80 35.14 -0.14
CA CYS A 5 -0.28 34.17 -1.11
C CYS A 5 -1.46 33.63 -1.94
N PRO A 6 -1.37 33.56 -3.28
CA PRO A 6 -2.43 32.99 -4.10
C PRO A 6 -2.42 31.45 -3.99
N LEU A 7 -3.61 30.86 -3.82
CA LEU A 7 -3.81 29.41 -3.81
C LEU A 7 -3.75 28.88 -5.25
N THR A 8 -2.79 28.00 -5.52
CA THR A 8 -2.66 27.26 -6.79
C THR A 8 -3.79 26.23 -6.91
N TYR A 9 -4.48 26.28 -8.05
CA TYR A 9 -5.56 25.36 -8.43
C TYR A 9 -5.07 23.92 -8.61
N ILE A 10 -5.85 22.95 -8.12
CA ILE A 10 -5.83 21.57 -8.60
C ILE A 10 -7.29 21.12 -8.76
N PHE A 11 -7.75 21.03 -10.00
CA PHE A 11 -8.90 20.22 -10.37
C PHE A 11 -8.45 19.18 -11.41
N VAL A 12 -8.84 17.94 -11.18
CA VAL A 12 -9.03 16.95 -12.23
C VAL A 12 -10.39 16.32 -11.93
N ASP A 13 -11.44 16.91 -12.49
CA ASP A 13 -12.72 16.24 -12.72
C ASP A 13 -13.15 16.55 -14.15
N LEU A 14 -13.62 15.55 -14.88
CA LEU A 14 -13.88 15.55 -16.33
C LEU A 14 -15.21 16.22 -16.70
N THR A 15 -15.55 17.35 -16.09
CA THR A 15 -16.66 18.20 -16.54
C THR A 15 -16.28 19.66 -16.37
N GLU A 16 -16.30 20.38 -17.48
CA GLU A 16 -16.01 21.81 -17.58
C GLU A 16 -17.08 22.61 -16.81
N PRO A 17 -16.73 23.53 -15.90
CA PRO A 17 -17.74 24.33 -15.20
C PRO A 17 -18.21 25.48 -16.09
N GLU A 18 -19.53 25.56 -16.33
CA GLU A 18 -20.13 26.73 -16.96
C GLU A 18 -19.87 28.00 -16.12
N PRO A 19 -19.48 29.12 -16.75
CA PRO A 19 -19.28 30.37 -16.02
C PRO A 19 -20.61 30.91 -15.50
N LEU A 20 -20.69 31.16 -14.19
CA LEU A 20 -21.85 31.77 -13.55
C LEU A 20 -22.08 33.17 -14.13
N THR A 21 -23.18 33.31 -14.87
CA THR A 21 -23.65 34.62 -15.36
C THR A 21 -24.30 35.41 -14.22
N PRO A 22 -24.21 36.76 -14.22
CA PRO A 22 -24.75 37.63 -13.16
C PRO A 22 -26.24 37.44 -12.86
N SER A 23 -26.99 36.84 -13.78
CA SER A 23 -28.40 36.48 -13.65
C SER A 23 -28.71 35.47 -12.54
N HIS A 24 -27.71 34.76 -11.98
CA HIS A 24 -27.91 33.80 -10.89
C HIS A 24 -28.03 34.45 -9.50
N MET A 25 -27.74 35.75 -9.35
CA MET A 25 -27.78 36.44 -8.05
C MET A 25 -29.13 37.12 -7.72
N ILE A 26 -30.10 37.11 -8.64
CA ILE A 26 -31.35 37.89 -8.49
C ILE A 26 -32.54 37.05 -8.01
N LEU A 27 -32.47 35.72 -8.07
CA LEU A 27 -33.45 34.86 -7.40
C LEU A 27 -33.05 34.74 -5.93
N GLY A 28 -33.76 35.46 -5.06
CA GLY A 28 -33.64 35.44 -3.59
C GLY A 28 -33.94 34.09 -2.94
N ARG A 29 -33.31 33.02 -3.41
CA ARG A 29 -33.20 31.76 -2.68
C ARG A 29 -32.08 31.92 -1.67
N ARG A 30 -32.44 31.87 -0.39
CA ARG A 30 -31.49 31.57 0.69
C ARG A 30 -30.61 30.41 0.22
N VAL A 31 -29.30 30.65 0.16
CA VAL A 31 -28.32 29.58 0.08
C VAL A 31 -28.48 28.82 1.38
N ASN A 32 -29.34 27.80 1.38
CA ASN A 32 -29.26 26.74 2.35
C ASN A 32 -27.84 26.21 2.15
N SER A 33 -26.96 26.53 3.10
CA SER A 33 -25.65 25.91 3.23
C SER A 33 -25.85 24.45 2.91
N LEU A 34 -25.25 23.98 1.81
CA LEU A 34 -25.24 22.57 1.46
C LEU A 34 -24.97 21.83 2.75
N SER A 35 -25.90 20.94 3.12
CA SER A 35 -25.73 20.03 4.24
C SER A 35 -24.28 19.56 4.20
N PRO A 36 -23.55 19.58 5.33
CA PRO A 36 -22.21 19.06 5.32
C PRO A 36 -22.39 17.58 5.02
N THR A 37 -22.22 17.22 3.75
CA THR A 37 -21.66 15.94 3.39
C THR A 37 -20.25 16.02 3.93
N ARG A 38 -20.13 15.96 5.27
CA ARG A 38 -18.98 15.36 5.93
C ARG A 38 -18.83 14.07 5.18
N LEU A 39 -17.83 14.06 4.33
CA LEU A 39 -17.37 12.89 3.63
C LEU A 39 -17.40 11.76 4.65
N ASN A 40 -18.36 10.84 4.50
CA ASN A 40 -18.43 9.58 5.26
C ASN A 40 -17.18 8.70 5.01
N PHE A 41 -16.21 9.25 4.26
CA PHE A 41 -14.88 8.75 4.04
C PHE A 41 -13.98 8.84 5.28
N ASP A 42 -14.15 9.86 6.14
CA ASP A 42 -13.22 10.13 7.25
C ASP A 42 -13.45 9.22 8.47
N SER A 43 -14.72 8.91 8.78
CA SER A 43 -15.09 7.89 9.76
C SER A 43 -14.64 6.51 9.30
N SER A 44 -14.82 6.19 8.02
CA SER A 44 -14.43 4.87 7.48
C SER A 44 -12.92 4.67 7.47
N LEU A 45 -12.12 5.68 7.12
CA LEU A 45 -10.66 5.56 7.05
C LEU A 45 -10.02 5.47 8.44
N SER A 46 -10.54 6.26 9.39
CA SER A 46 -10.15 6.20 10.79
C SER A 46 -10.55 4.85 11.40
N SER A 47 -11.79 4.40 11.19
CA SER A 47 -12.25 3.07 11.59
C SER A 47 -11.47 1.95 10.92
N ARG A 48 -11.05 2.07 9.65
CA ARG A 48 -10.19 1.10 8.94
C ARG A 48 -8.77 1.07 9.50
N LYS A 49 -8.16 2.24 9.74
CA LYS A 49 -6.83 2.33 10.39
C LYS A 49 -6.86 1.70 11.79
N ILE A 50 -7.97 1.87 12.52
CA ILE A 50 -8.19 1.28 13.84
C ILE A 50 -8.48 -0.23 13.72
N LEU A 51 -9.28 -0.67 12.74
CA LEU A 51 -9.64 -2.08 12.53
C LEU A 51 -8.43 -2.91 12.13
N ILE A 52 -7.61 -2.40 11.20
CA ILE A 52 -6.38 -3.08 10.77
C ILE A 52 -5.39 -3.18 11.93
N LYS A 53 -5.15 -2.08 12.67
CA LYS A 53 -4.24 -2.07 13.84
C LYS A 53 -4.70 -2.97 14.99
N LYS A 54 -6.01 -3.19 15.14
CA LYS A 54 -6.55 -4.02 16.23
C LYS A 54 -6.45 -5.51 15.94
N VAL A 55 -6.35 -5.93 14.66
CA VAL A 55 -6.45 -7.35 14.30
C VAL A 55 -5.17 -7.91 13.68
N TYR A 56 -4.33 -7.10 13.04
CA TYR A 56 -3.08 -7.56 12.46
C TYR A 56 -1.89 -6.72 12.91
N PRO A 57 -0.80 -7.35 13.39
CA PRO A 57 0.35 -6.60 13.83
C PRO A 57 1.00 -5.91 12.62
N PHE A 58 1.19 -4.61 12.78
CA PHE A 58 1.99 -3.81 11.88
C PHE A 58 3.43 -4.33 11.90
N VAL A 59 3.96 -4.65 10.72
CA VAL A 59 5.31 -5.22 10.58
C VAL A 59 6.30 -4.19 10.05
N TRP A 60 5.89 -3.39 9.06
CA TRP A 60 6.80 -2.48 8.38
C TRP A 60 6.08 -1.31 7.71
N LEU A 61 6.73 -0.16 7.68
CA LEU A 61 6.28 1.04 6.98
C LEU A 61 7.40 1.56 6.10
N GLY A 62 7.10 1.83 4.84
CA GLY A 62 8.08 2.42 3.94
C GLY A 62 7.49 2.73 2.59
N THR A 63 8.36 2.87 1.60
CA THR A 63 8.03 3.22 0.23
C THR A 63 8.37 2.04 -0.68
N LEU A 64 7.37 1.53 -1.40
CA LEU A 64 7.64 0.65 -2.53
C LEU A 64 8.05 1.50 -3.73
N GLN A 65 9.17 1.14 -4.34
CA GLN A 65 9.63 1.75 -5.56
C GLN A 65 9.60 0.72 -6.69
N LEU A 66 8.86 1.04 -7.74
CA LEU A 66 8.77 0.24 -8.95
C LEU A 66 8.94 1.18 -10.15
N LYS A 67 10.04 1.00 -10.88
CA LYS A 67 10.46 1.93 -11.95
C LYS A 67 10.50 3.37 -11.42
N ASN A 68 9.73 4.26 -12.04
CA ASN A 68 9.62 5.67 -11.69
C ASN A 68 8.46 5.95 -10.72
N CYS A 69 7.72 4.93 -10.29
CA CYS A 69 6.67 5.06 -9.30
C CYS A 69 7.21 4.79 -7.89
N ARG A 70 6.83 5.65 -6.94
CA ARG A 70 7.09 5.48 -5.51
C ARG A 70 5.80 5.67 -4.75
N ALA A 71 5.40 4.69 -3.97
CA ALA A 71 4.19 4.75 -3.15
C ALA A 71 4.48 4.29 -1.72
N ASN A 72 3.98 5.04 -0.74
CA ASN A 72 4.09 4.67 0.66
C ASN A 72 3.09 3.58 1.00
N VAL A 73 3.58 2.53 1.65
CA VAL A 73 2.78 1.39 2.06
C VAL A 73 3.14 0.97 3.48
N GLN A 74 2.18 0.32 4.11
CA GLN A 74 2.31 -0.39 5.37
C GLN A 74 2.10 -1.88 5.11
N LEU A 75 2.94 -2.72 5.72
CA LEU A 75 2.82 -4.17 5.71
C LEU A 75 2.20 -4.63 7.03
N HIS A 76 1.17 -5.46 6.93
CA HIS A 76 0.49 -6.09 8.05
C HIS A 76 0.69 -7.58 7.98
N TYR A 77 1.01 -8.22 9.09
CA TYR A 77 1.16 -9.67 9.16
C TYR A 77 -0.19 -10.36 8.95
N VAL A 78 -0.20 -11.46 8.20
CA VAL A 78 -1.39 -12.27 7.97
C VAL A 78 -1.19 -13.70 8.46
N SER A 79 -0.11 -14.37 8.04
CA SER A 79 0.17 -15.76 8.42
C SER A 79 1.66 -16.13 8.27
N GLY A 80 2.03 -17.33 8.74
CA GLY A 80 3.40 -17.86 8.64
C GLY A 80 4.32 -17.44 9.79
N ASN A 81 5.63 -17.49 9.60
CA ASN A 81 6.61 -17.14 10.63
C ASN A 81 6.93 -15.63 10.63
N PRO A 82 6.56 -14.88 11.68
CA PRO A 82 6.85 -13.44 11.75
C PRO A 82 8.35 -13.11 11.87
N ARG A 83 9.21 -14.07 12.25
CA ARG A 83 10.67 -13.86 12.32
C ARG A 83 11.27 -13.59 10.96
N ILE A 84 10.83 -14.34 9.94
CA ILE A 84 11.26 -14.15 8.55
C ILE A 84 11.06 -12.70 8.12
N ALA A 85 9.89 -12.12 8.40
CA ALA A 85 9.64 -10.72 8.05
C ALA A 85 10.56 -9.73 8.78
N ARG A 86 10.92 -9.99 10.04
CA ARG A 86 11.87 -9.16 10.78
C ARG A 86 13.28 -9.19 10.20
N GLU A 87 13.70 -10.35 9.70
CA GLU A 87 15.06 -10.56 9.20
C GLU A 87 15.22 -10.18 7.73
N SER A 88 14.15 -10.34 6.93
CA SER A 88 14.18 -10.10 5.49
C SER A 88 13.85 -8.66 5.10
N LEU A 89 13.03 -7.96 5.88
CA LEU A 89 12.60 -6.60 5.54
C LEU A 89 13.72 -5.60 5.88
N PRO A 90 13.90 -4.54 5.09
CA PRO A 90 14.90 -3.54 5.38
C PRO A 90 14.59 -2.87 6.72
N PHE A 91 15.43 -3.13 7.72
CA PHE A 91 15.43 -2.51 9.03
C PHE A 91 16.70 -1.66 9.20
N PHE A 92 16.64 -0.61 10.02
CA PHE A 92 17.80 0.25 10.31
C PHE A 92 18.94 -0.63 10.86
N PRO A 93 20.18 -0.55 10.34
CA PRO A 93 21.32 -0.86 11.19
C PRO A 93 21.30 0.16 12.33
N THR A 94 21.32 -0.30 13.57
CA THR A 94 21.44 0.55 14.76
C THR A 94 22.82 1.21 14.74
N VAL A 95 23.01 2.24 13.91
CA VAL A 95 24.27 2.98 13.82
C VAL A 95 24.29 4.01 14.95
N GLY A 96 24.85 3.56 16.08
CA GLY A 96 25.49 4.40 17.10
C GLY A 96 24.57 5.31 17.93
N PRO A 97 24.94 5.58 19.21
CA PRO A 97 24.11 6.35 20.13
C PRO A 97 23.99 7.86 19.82
N ASN A 98 24.58 8.42 18.75
CA ASN A 98 24.77 9.87 18.63
C ASN A 98 24.57 10.53 17.25
N ILE A 99 23.82 9.94 16.31
CA ILE A 99 23.49 10.63 15.05
C ILE A 99 21.97 10.82 14.93
N GLN A 100 21.56 12.09 14.86
CA GLN A 100 20.17 12.52 14.65
C GLN A 100 19.59 11.81 13.43
N LYS A 101 18.51 11.06 13.66
CA LYS A 101 17.75 10.27 12.68
C LYS A 101 17.61 11.03 11.34
N PRO A 102 18.17 10.55 10.23
CA PRO A 102 17.67 10.98 8.93
C PRO A 102 16.28 10.37 8.73
N ILE A 103 15.26 11.23 8.59
CA ILE A 103 13.85 10.90 8.35
C ILE A 103 13.66 10.46 6.89
N VAL A 104 14.35 9.40 6.46
CA VAL A 104 14.17 8.85 5.09
C VAL A 104 13.32 7.58 5.20
N PRO A 105 12.17 7.50 4.52
CA PRO A 105 11.34 6.30 4.56
C PRO A 105 12.10 5.11 3.95
N TYR A 106 12.01 3.92 4.56
CA TYR A 106 12.61 2.69 4.04
C TYR A 106 12.14 2.43 2.61
N ILE A 107 13.04 2.37 1.62
CA ILE A 107 12.67 2.15 0.22
C ILE A 107 12.93 0.70 -0.16
N MET A 108 11.87 -0.04 -0.49
CA MET A 108 11.98 -1.37 -1.07
C MET A 108 11.84 -1.28 -2.59
N ARG A 109 12.93 -1.57 -3.30
CA ARG A 109 13.00 -1.47 -4.76
C ARG A 109 12.64 -2.81 -5.40
N ILE A 110 11.58 -2.80 -6.20
CA ILE A 110 11.18 -3.95 -7.01
C ILE A 110 11.95 -3.87 -8.33
N VAL A 111 12.99 -4.69 -8.45
CA VAL A 111 13.91 -4.71 -9.61
C VAL A 111 13.58 -5.87 -10.53
N GLN A 112 13.05 -6.97 -9.97
CA GLN A 112 12.71 -8.18 -10.70
C GLN A 112 11.19 -8.38 -10.75
N ARG A 113 10.75 -9.15 -11.74
CA ARG A 113 9.35 -9.58 -11.87
C ARG A 113 9.30 -11.05 -12.21
N MET A 114 8.35 -11.76 -11.61
CA MET A 114 7.99 -13.12 -11.95
C MET A 114 6.71 -13.09 -12.78
N ARG A 115 6.59 -13.93 -13.81
CA ARG A 115 5.31 -14.10 -14.52
C ARG A 115 4.39 -14.98 -13.69
N LEU A 116 3.09 -14.70 -13.72
CA LEU A 116 2.07 -15.53 -13.05
C LEU A 116 1.79 -16.79 -13.88
N GLU A 117 2.81 -17.62 -14.05
CA GLU A 117 2.71 -18.92 -14.68
C GLU A 117 2.36 -19.98 -13.62
N PRO A 118 1.49 -20.95 -13.94
CA PRO A 118 0.98 -21.91 -12.97
C PRO A 118 2.09 -22.73 -12.29
N GLU A 119 3.19 -23.03 -13.00
CA GLU A 119 4.34 -23.72 -12.43
C GLU A 119 5.02 -22.93 -11.30
N LYS A 120 5.15 -21.61 -11.48
CA LYS A 120 5.75 -20.72 -10.47
C LYS A 120 4.83 -20.56 -9.28
N LEU A 121 3.53 -20.41 -9.52
CA LEU A 121 2.53 -20.31 -8.46
C LEU A 121 2.47 -21.58 -7.62
N LYS A 122 2.50 -22.74 -8.26
CA LYS A 122 2.52 -24.04 -7.59
C LYS A 122 3.75 -24.19 -6.69
N SER A 123 4.93 -23.79 -7.17
CA SER A 123 6.15 -23.81 -6.35
C SER A 123 6.05 -22.90 -5.13
N VAL A 124 5.44 -21.72 -5.26
CA VAL A 124 5.19 -20.82 -4.13
C VAL A 124 4.20 -21.45 -3.15
N GLU A 125 3.12 -22.04 -3.64
CA GLU A 125 2.10 -22.70 -2.82
C GLU A 125 2.65 -23.92 -2.06
N GLU A 126 3.44 -24.77 -2.73
CA GLU A 126 4.13 -25.92 -2.11
C GLU A 126 5.06 -25.46 -0.99
N LYS A 127 5.86 -24.41 -1.22
CA LYS A 127 6.70 -23.80 -0.19
C LYS A 127 5.91 -23.20 0.98
N MET A 128 4.69 -22.70 0.72
CA MET A 128 3.81 -22.22 1.78
C MET A 128 3.21 -23.33 2.64
N GLN A 129 3.24 -24.60 2.20
CA GLN A 129 2.85 -25.72 3.05
C GLN A 129 3.94 -26.09 4.07
N ILE A 130 5.18 -25.69 3.83
CA ILE A 130 6.29 -25.90 4.76
C ILE A 130 6.15 -24.90 5.90
N SER A 131 5.85 -25.42 7.10
CA SER A 131 5.75 -24.60 8.30
C SER A 131 7.11 -23.97 8.62
N ASP A 132 7.09 -22.76 9.16
CA ASP A 132 8.27 -21.98 9.60
C ASP A 132 9.17 -21.37 8.52
N GLU A 133 9.02 -21.73 7.23
CA GLU A 133 9.85 -21.23 6.10
C GLU A 133 9.21 -20.12 5.27
N HIS A 134 7.99 -19.71 5.61
CA HIS A 134 7.26 -18.67 4.87
C HIS A 134 6.61 -17.64 5.80
N CYS A 135 6.40 -16.45 5.28
CA CYS A 135 5.65 -15.38 5.94
C CYS A 135 4.77 -14.65 4.92
N VAL A 136 3.50 -14.45 5.26
CA VAL A 136 2.53 -13.75 4.43
C VAL A 136 2.17 -12.43 5.08
N LEU A 137 2.32 -11.35 4.32
CA LEU A 137 1.99 -9.99 4.72
C LEU A 137 1.03 -9.38 3.70
N LEU A 138 0.23 -8.41 4.16
CA LEU A 138 -0.64 -7.60 3.32
C LEU A 138 -0.09 -6.18 3.22
N ALA A 139 0.21 -5.74 2.01
CA ALA A 139 0.65 -4.38 1.73
C ALA A 139 -0.53 -3.48 1.39
N LEU A 140 -0.69 -2.40 2.16
CA LEU A 140 -1.75 -1.41 1.98
C LEU A 140 -1.14 -0.01 1.84
N PRO A 141 -1.75 0.89 1.06
CA PRO A 141 -1.28 2.28 0.96
C PRO A 141 -1.34 2.98 2.33
N PHE A 142 -0.35 3.83 2.59
CA PHE A 142 -0.25 4.61 3.82
C PHE A 142 -0.02 6.09 3.53
N GLY A 143 -0.67 6.96 4.31
CA GLY A 143 -0.44 8.39 4.28
C GLY A 143 -0.58 9.02 5.67
N ARG A 144 0.21 10.08 5.89
CA ARG A 144 0.28 10.80 7.18
C ARG A 144 -1.00 11.56 7.51
N ASN A 145 -1.66 12.08 6.49
CA ASN A 145 -2.96 12.75 6.55
C ASN A 145 -3.85 12.26 5.39
N LEU A 146 -5.10 12.71 5.32
CA LEU A 146 -6.05 12.27 4.29
C LEU A 146 -5.55 12.59 2.87
N THR A 147 -5.07 13.80 2.63
CA THR A 147 -4.57 14.24 1.33
C THR A 147 -3.38 13.40 0.86
N ASP A 148 -2.41 13.16 1.75
CA ASP A 148 -1.26 12.29 1.48
C ASP A 148 -1.73 10.86 1.25
N PHE A 149 -2.65 10.33 2.06
CA PHE A 149 -3.21 8.99 1.86
C PHE A 149 -3.84 8.84 0.46
N LEU A 150 -4.66 9.80 0.02
CA LEU A 150 -5.28 9.77 -1.31
C LEU A 150 -4.24 9.83 -2.43
N LEU A 151 -3.19 10.65 -2.26
CA LEU A 151 -2.06 10.70 -3.19
C LEU A 151 -1.32 9.35 -3.28
N GLN A 152 -1.01 8.74 -2.14
CA GLN A 152 -0.31 7.45 -2.08
C GLN A 152 -1.18 6.32 -2.62
N LEU A 153 -2.47 6.32 -2.30
CA LEU A 153 -3.47 5.41 -2.85
C LEU A 153 -3.52 5.48 -4.38
N ARG A 154 -3.57 6.70 -4.95
CA ARG A 154 -3.55 6.90 -6.40
C ARG A 154 -2.26 6.36 -7.01
N LYS A 155 -1.09 6.72 -6.46
CA LYS A 155 0.22 6.23 -6.93
C LYS A 155 0.33 4.71 -6.85
N PHE A 156 -0.11 4.12 -5.74
CA PHE A 156 -0.10 2.69 -5.53
C PHE A 156 -0.97 1.96 -6.56
N LYS A 157 -2.22 2.41 -6.76
CA LYS A 157 -3.13 1.83 -7.74
C LYS A 157 -2.62 2.02 -9.18
N SER A 158 -2.42 3.25 -9.63
CA SER A 158 -2.10 3.53 -11.04
C SER A 158 -0.68 3.13 -11.44
N GLY A 159 0.25 3.15 -10.49
CA GLY A 159 1.66 2.90 -10.76
C GLY A 159 2.08 1.47 -10.48
N ILE A 160 1.70 0.91 -9.33
CA ILE A 160 2.16 -0.40 -8.88
C ILE A 160 1.17 -1.50 -9.29
N ILE A 161 -0.09 -1.41 -8.84
CA ILE A 161 -1.12 -2.43 -9.14
C ILE A 161 -1.35 -2.55 -10.64
N ASN A 162 -1.68 -1.45 -11.32
CA ASN A 162 -1.90 -1.45 -12.76
C ASN A 162 -0.66 -1.89 -13.56
N TYR A 163 0.55 -1.78 -13.02
CA TYR A 163 1.74 -2.31 -13.69
C TYR A 163 1.77 -3.84 -13.65
N PHE A 164 1.53 -4.43 -12.48
CA PHE A 164 1.53 -5.87 -12.30
C PHE A 164 0.39 -6.56 -13.03
N GLU A 165 -0.81 -5.98 -13.00
CA GLU A 165 -1.96 -6.46 -13.77
C GLU A 165 -1.66 -6.46 -15.28
N ARG A 166 -1.18 -5.34 -15.84
CA ARG A 166 -0.83 -5.26 -17.28
C ARG A 166 0.30 -6.18 -17.70
N LYS A 167 1.24 -6.45 -16.79
CA LYS A 167 2.39 -7.31 -17.07
C LYS A 167 2.16 -8.77 -16.69
N ASN A 168 0.98 -9.10 -16.19
CA ASN A 168 0.60 -10.40 -15.66
C ASN A 168 1.71 -11.05 -14.82
N GLY A 169 2.15 -10.32 -13.79
CA GLY A 169 3.34 -10.67 -13.03
C GLY A 169 3.29 -10.26 -11.57
N ALA A 170 4.18 -10.87 -10.78
CA ALA A 170 4.46 -10.51 -9.40
C ALA A 170 5.80 -9.77 -9.30
N GLY A 171 5.93 -8.89 -8.32
CA GLY A 171 7.19 -8.22 -7.99
C GLY A 171 8.12 -9.16 -7.25
N ILE A 172 9.41 -9.12 -7.56
CA ILE A 172 10.43 -9.92 -6.89
C ILE A 172 11.48 -8.99 -6.28
N VAL A 173 11.76 -9.21 -5.00
CA VAL A 173 12.82 -8.55 -4.24
C VAL A 173 13.61 -9.62 -3.50
N ASN A 174 14.91 -9.65 -3.74
CA ASN A 174 15.81 -10.53 -2.99
C ASN A 174 16.34 -9.76 -1.78
N ALA A 175 16.29 -10.39 -0.61
CA ALA A 175 16.87 -9.87 0.61
C ALA A 175 17.96 -10.82 1.11
N ALA A 176 19.05 -10.25 1.59
CA ALA A 176 20.17 -10.97 2.19
C ALA A 176 20.09 -10.89 3.71
N LEU A 177 20.64 -11.89 4.39
CA LEU A 177 20.83 -11.85 5.83
C LEU A 177 21.79 -10.70 6.21
N PRO A 178 21.62 -10.06 7.38
CA PRO A 178 22.58 -9.07 7.86
C PRO A 178 23.99 -9.68 7.95
N GLY A 179 24.94 -9.13 7.17
CA GLY A 179 26.32 -9.62 7.13
C GLY A 179 26.62 -10.68 6.06
N SER A 180 25.64 -11.05 5.22
CA SER A 180 25.85 -11.93 4.06
C SER A 180 25.56 -11.18 2.76
N GLU A 181 26.34 -11.45 1.71
CA GLU A 181 26.05 -10.94 0.35
C GLU A 181 25.08 -11.84 -0.43
N LYS A 182 24.90 -13.09 0.02
CA LYS A 182 24.05 -14.05 -0.69
C LYS A 182 22.57 -13.80 -0.35
N PRO A 183 21.67 -13.81 -1.37
CA PRO A 183 20.24 -13.69 -1.11
C PRO A 183 19.77 -14.93 -0.33
N PHE A 184 19.09 -14.69 0.79
CA PHE A 184 18.57 -15.75 1.66
C PHE A 184 17.04 -15.75 1.70
N TYR A 185 16.42 -14.57 1.51
CA TYR A 185 14.96 -14.45 1.45
C TYR A 185 14.51 -13.95 0.07
N LEU A 186 13.45 -14.57 -0.43
CA LEU A 186 12.74 -14.16 -1.63
C LEU A 186 11.41 -13.53 -1.25
N ILE A 187 11.26 -12.25 -1.53
CA ILE A 187 10.03 -11.50 -1.30
C ILE A 187 9.28 -11.40 -2.64
N SER A 188 8.14 -12.08 -2.70
CA SER A 188 7.24 -12.10 -3.85
C SER A 188 6.00 -11.25 -3.57
N MET A 189 5.69 -10.30 -4.45
CA MET A 189 4.57 -9.37 -4.30
C MET A 189 3.53 -9.61 -5.39
N PHE A 190 2.39 -10.16 -5.01
CA PHE A 190 1.31 -10.52 -5.92
C PHE A 190 0.24 -9.42 -5.95
N PRO A 191 -0.21 -8.98 -7.15
CA PRO A 191 -1.47 -8.24 -7.29
C PRO A 191 -2.66 -9.16 -6.98
N SER A 192 -3.87 -8.63 -7.08
CA SER A 192 -5.09 -9.46 -7.07
C SER A 192 -5.01 -10.44 -8.25
N CYS A 193 -4.96 -11.74 -7.94
CA CYS A 193 -4.94 -12.83 -8.90
C CYS A 193 -5.60 -14.08 -8.29
N GLU A 194 -5.89 -15.09 -9.12
CA GLU A 194 -6.53 -16.34 -8.68
C GLU A 194 -5.81 -17.00 -7.48
N PHE A 195 -4.48 -16.95 -7.48
CA PHE A 195 -3.65 -17.43 -6.37
C PHE A 195 -3.86 -16.62 -5.09
N SER A 196 -3.82 -15.28 -5.16
CA SER A 196 -4.05 -14.45 -3.98
C SER A 196 -5.48 -14.62 -3.46
N ASP A 197 -6.47 -14.70 -4.35
CA ASP A 197 -7.88 -14.81 -3.97
C ASP A 197 -8.16 -16.14 -3.27
N SER A 198 -7.56 -17.23 -3.75
CA SER A 198 -7.63 -18.56 -3.12
C SER A 198 -7.04 -18.57 -1.72
N LEU A 199 -5.92 -17.88 -1.52
CA LEU A 199 -5.31 -17.75 -0.19
C LEU A 199 -6.12 -16.82 0.72
N LEU A 200 -6.60 -15.70 0.19
CA LEU A 200 -7.33 -14.69 0.94
C LEU A 200 -8.71 -15.17 1.40
N THR A 201 -9.33 -16.09 0.65
CA THR A 201 -10.60 -16.74 1.04
C THR A 201 -10.44 -17.56 2.33
N LYS A 202 -9.24 -18.07 2.61
CA LYS A 202 -8.93 -18.80 3.85
C LYS A 202 -8.73 -17.88 5.06
N PHE A 203 -8.56 -16.57 4.83
CA PHE A 203 -8.39 -15.58 5.90
C PHE A 203 -9.72 -15.00 6.38
N PRO A 204 -9.77 -14.44 7.60
CA PRO A 204 -11.01 -13.97 8.20
C PRO A 204 -11.67 -12.82 7.41
N GLU A 205 -13.01 -12.69 7.56
CA GLU A 205 -13.85 -11.76 6.78
C GLU A 205 -13.40 -10.30 6.85
N ASN A 206 -12.75 -9.89 7.94
CA ASN A 206 -12.25 -8.53 8.09
C ASN A 206 -11.17 -8.16 7.07
N ILE A 207 -10.25 -9.08 6.73
CA ILE A 207 -9.28 -8.87 5.64
C ILE A 207 -10.03 -8.78 4.32
N GLN A 208 -11.00 -9.67 4.12
CA GLN A 208 -11.80 -9.70 2.89
C GLN A 208 -12.51 -8.36 2.66
N GLU A 209 -13.03 -7.73 3.71
CA GLU A 209 -13.66 -6.41 3.63
C GLU A 209 -12.65 -5.31 3.24
N ILE A 210 -11.42 -5.38 3.75
CA ILE A 210 -10.36 -4.41 3.45
C ILE A 210 -9.93 -4.54 1.98
N ILE A 211 -9.64 -5.75 1.51
CA ILE A 211 -9.18 -6.00 0.14
C ILE A 211 -10.25 -5.66 -0.91
N ARG A 212 -11.54 -5.80 -0.57
CA ARG A 212 -12.66 -5.36 -1.43
C ARG A 212 -12.72 -3.85 -1.59
N LYS A 213 -12.27 -3.09 -0.59
CA LYS A 213 -12.41 -1.63 -0.53
C LYS A 213 -11.13 -0.88 -0.92
N LEU A 214 -9.97 -1.53 -0.82
CA LEU A 214 -8.68 -0.90 -1.05
C LEU A 214 -7.81 -1.77 -1.96
N PRO A 215 -7.04 -1.14 -2.88
CA PRO A 215 -5.99 -1.86 -3.60
C PRO A 215 -4.96 -2.37 -2.60
N TYR A 216 -4.51 -3.60 -2.82
CA TYR A 216 -3.55 -4.30 -1.97
C TYR A 216 -2.51 -5.04 -2.81
N LEU A 217 -1.38 -5.37 -2.20
CA LEU A 217 -0.49 -6.42 -2.68
C LEU A 217 -0.36 -7.48 -1.61
N MET A 218 -0.44 -8.74 -2.00
CA MET A 218 -0.10 -9.85 -1.13
C MET A 218 1.41 -10.08 -1.20
N VAL A 219 2.09 -10.02 -0.07
CA VAL A 219 3.54 -10.19 0.01
C VAL A 219 3.84 -11.52 0.66
N VAL A 220 4.48 -12.42 -0.07
CA VAL A 220 4.92 -13.72 0.42
C VAL A 220 6.44 -13.70 0.51
N ILE A 221 6.98 -13.97 1.70
CA ILE A 221 8.41 -14.04 1.96
C ILE A 221 8.74 -15.50 2.21
N GLN A 222 9.74 -16.01 1.50
CA GLN A 222 10.19 -17.40 1.59
C GLN A 222 11.70 -17.45 1.78
N THR A 223 12.18 -18.44 2.52
CA THR A 223 13.60 -18.79 2.54
C THR A 223 13.99 -19.48 1.22
N VAL A 224 15.18 -19.16 0.72
CA VAL A 224 15.72 -19.66 -0.56
C VAL A 224 16.58 -20.88 -0.33
#